data_AF-A0A8C9SMQ8-F1
#
_entry.id   AF-A0A8C9SMQ8-F1
#
_cell.length_a   1.000
_cell.length_b   1.000
_cell.length_c   1.000
_cell.angle_alpha   90.00
_cell.angle_beta   90.00
_cell.angle_gamma   90.00
#
_symmetry.space_group_name_H-M   'P 1'
#
loop_
_entity.id
_entity.type
_entity.pdbx_description
1 polymer ?
#
loop_
_entity_poly.entity_id
_entity_poly.type
_entity_poly.pdbx_seq_one_letter_code
_entity_poly.pdbx_strand_id
1 'polypeptide(L)'
;MLDGCRFVEAVAHLGYPGASTLKGEDFDWLFDTPEHQQFLRFFCSGLTRSNVLSPEEARSFRALRDAGKPILDEASLGKVLKTCQTASATDVRALPAGLDEVNVAQLEQELQALRRERNLKVRRHRKLQVLLTARTDAAMRLSLRRDEASRQLKDAVASLGAENAEMNAGLQMLTEEVKRLATFLRVAPCRSEQDLSEPPCTLPPGHAVFLSQLSLRPYLCQEEANTKALALLTQKQFFQGISDIVESSTADNFQLLELSTCEEEDEQVVEARRTEMARLQWAHIVAQHELFLARAEERAACAGLQCIAENMVELEPELRGLVAELQALLCKRVPSALRESAQLLNVSVVRGDFNLQVARQDYYTSRQDQVCSYLLRQKASFELLQLAHELELRKERHLQRQLGDAVGHLNNARTILNQRLHTFSQPKSFYVLCFSSRLYRVLESVGGLEQEQPYQTYEGLMQAAQSLQDLLRSTLEALAAASQEEAFSSACLEGECSVLRGATHCGLQQPVLAPQICATLGQELCPSSQELRGGLQGLEAQLDCFNKMMKEILMDIRGKRAQLERSPTLRCEREFYVYFHLDVKLLRKMVEDLEARVGSLESRP
;
A
#
# COMPACT_ATOMS: atom_id res chain seq x y z
N MET A 1 -37.47 -27.94 38.99
CA MET A 1 -38.85 -28.03 38.47
C MET A 1 -39.30 -29.47 38.71
N LEU A 2 -40.59 -29.68 38.96
CA LEU A 2 -41.14 -31.03 39.15
C LEU A 2 -41.73 -31.39 37.80
N ASP A 3 -41.17 -32.41 37.18
CA ASP A 3 -41.43 -32.75 35.78
C ASP A 3 -41.92 -34.21 35.74
N GLY A 4 -42.56 -34.62 34.65
CA GLY A 4 -43.14 -35.95 34.47
C GLY A 4 -42.14 -37.10 34.66
N CYS A 5 -40.85 -36.86 34.41
CA CYS A 5 -39.76 -37.79 34.74
C CYS A 5 -39.71 -38.16 36.24
N ARG A 6 -39.88 -37.18 37.14
CA ARG A 6 -39.88 -37.42 38.59
C ARG A 6 -41.12 -38.19 39.04
N PHE A 7 -42.24 -38.02 38.34
CA PHE A 7 -43.45 -38.81 38.59
C PHE A 7 -43.23 -40.28 38.23
N VAL A 8 -42.65 -40.56 37.05
CA VAL A 8 -42.33 -41.93 36.62
C VAL A 8 -41.30 -42.58 37.55
N GLU A 9 -40.28 -41.83 37.99
CA GLU A 9 -39.33 -42.29 39.01
C GLU A 9 -40.02 -42.65 40.34
N ALA A 10 -40.93 -41.81 40.83
CA ALA A 10 -41.67 -42.09 42.06
C ALA A 10 -42.57 -43.35 41.91
N VAL A 11 -43.24 -43.52 40.77
CA VAL A 11 -44.07 -44.71 40.46
C VAL A 11 -43.21 -45.98 40.37
N ALA A 12 -42.00 -45.87 39.79
CA ALA A 12 -41.04 -46.97 39.76
C ALA A 12 -40.52 -47.31 41.18
N HIS A 13 -40.26 -46.29 42.00
CA HIS A 13 -39.90 -46.48 43.40
C HIS A 13 -41.00 -47.18 44.20
N LEU A 14 -42.27 -46.93 43.91
CA LEU A 14 -43.42 -47.57 44.55
C LEU A 14 -43.68 -49.02 44.08
N GLY A 15 -42.99 -49.50 43.05
CA GLY A 15 -43.02 -50.91 42.62
C GLY A 15 -44.11 -51.24 41.60
N TYR A 16 -44.56 -50.27 40.81
CA TYR A 16 -45.53 -50.52 39.73
C TYR A 16 -44.91 -51.38 38.61
N PRO A 17 -45.53 -52.50 38.21
CA PRO A 17 -44.93 -53.46 37.28
C PRO A 17 -44.71 -52.94 35.86
N GLY A 18 -45.45 -51.91 35.43
CA GLY A 18 -45.30 -51.25 34.13
C GLY A 18 -44.47 -49.98 34.14
N ALA A 19 -43.73 -49.68 35.22
CA ALA A 19 -43.07 -48.38 35.36
C ALA A 19 -41.94 -48.14 34.34
N SER A 20 -41.29 -49.21 33.86
CA SER A 20 -40.22 -49.13 32.85
C SER A 20 -40.72 -48.86 31.44
N THR A 21 -42.03 -49.01 31.18
CA THR A 21 -42.65 -48.71 29.87
C THR A 21 -43.21 -47.30 29.77
N LEU A 22 -43.22 -46.54 30.86
CA LEU A 22 -43.75 -45.17 30.91
C LEU A 22 -42.65 -44.16 30.56
N LYS A 23 -42.96 -43.20 29.69
CA LYS A 23 -42.06 -42.07 29.39
C LYS A 23 -42.49 -40.85 30.20
N GLY A 24 -41.53 -40.12 30.74
CA GLY A 24 -41.79 -38.92 31.55
C GLY A 24 -42.55 -37.83 30.78
N GLU A 25 -42.25 -37.68 29.49
CA GLU A 25 -42.85 -36.67 28.59
C GLU A 25 -44.38 -36.80 28.47
N ASP A 26 -44.92 -38.01 28.59
CA ASP A 26 -46.37 -38.26 28.50
C ASP A 26 -47.14 -37.76 29.74
N PHE A 27 -46.43 -37.41 30.82
CA PHE A 27 -47.00 -37.00 32.10
C PHE A 27 -46.66 -35.55 32.50
N ASP A 28 -45.97 -34.79 31.63
CA ASP A 28 -45.63 -33.40 31.92
C ASP A 28 -46.88 -32.52 32.08
N TRP A 29 -47.96 -32.80 31.33
CA TRP A 29 -49.23 -32.07 31.40
C TRP A 29 -49.91 -32.12 32.79
N LEU A 30 -49.63 -33.14 33.61
CA LEU A 30 -50.18 -33.23 34.97
C LEU A 30 -49.64 -32.14 35.90
N PHE A 31 -48.45 -31.63 35.62
CA PHE A 31 -47.78 -30.61 36.41
C PHE A 31 -48.20 -29.18 36.03
N ASP A 32 -48.89 -29.01 34.90
CA ASP A 32 -49.35 -27.70 34.41
C ASP A 32 -50.58 -27.18 35.18
N THR A 33 -51.33 -28.06 35.85
CA THR A 33 -52.53 -27.65 36.61
C THR A 33 -52.18 -27.35 38.08
N PRO A 34 -52.40 -26.12 38.58
CA PRO A 34 -51.95 -25.72 39.92
C PRO A 34 -52.65 -26.48 41.06
N GLU A 35 -53.88 -26.97 40.84
CA GLU A 35 -54.65 -27.75 41.82
C GLU A 35 -54.01 -29.11 42.12
N HIS A 36 -53.40 -29.76 41.11
CA HIS A 36 -52.76 -31.06 41.25
C HIS A 36 -51.32 -30.96 41.77
N GLN A 37 -50.68 -29.79 41.68
CA GLN A 37 -49.26 -29.64 42.05
C GLN A 37 -48.98 -29.94 43.53
N GLN A 38 -49.88 -29.58 44.45
CA GLN A 38 -49.67 -29.85 45.88
C GLN A 38 -49.76 -31.36 46.17
N PHE A 39 -50.73 -32.03 45.55
CA PHE A 39 -50.88 -33.48 45.65
C PHE A 39 -49.71 -34.21 44.98
N LEU A 40 -49.30 -33.82 43.77
CA LEU A 40 -48.19 -34.44 43.04
C LEU A 40 -46.85 -34.22 43.75
N ARG A 41 -46.65 -33.07 44.42
CA ARG A 41 -45.50 -32.86 45.31
C ARG A 41 -45.47 -33.86 46.44
N PHE A 42 -46.60 -34.04 47.13
CA PHE A 42 -46.71 -35.04 48.20
C PHE A 42 -46.50 -36.46 47.66
N PHE A 43 -47.10 -36.79 46.52
CA PHE A 43 -46.99 -38.11 45.90
C PHE A 43 -45.55 -38.46 45.54
N CYS A 44 -44.82 -37.55 44.86
CA CYS A 44 -43.46 -37.80 44.39
C CYS A 44 -42.39 -37.72 45.50
N SER A 45 -42.68 -37.12 46.66
CA SER A 45 -41.69 -36.94 47.74
C SER A 45 -42.03 -37.65 49.06
N GLY A 46 -43.30 -37.94 49.32
CA GLY A 46 -43.78 -38.48 50.58
C GLY A 46 -44.16 -39.96 50.57
N LEU A 47 -44.37 -40.55 49.39
CA LEU A 47 -44.74 -41.96 49.27
C LEU A 47 -43.50 -42.85 49.15
N THR A 48 -43.32 -43.73 50.14
CA THR A 48 -42.26 -44.76 50.15
C THR A 48 -42.90 -46.14 49.95
N ARG A 49 -42.11 -47.16 49.58
CA ARG A 49 -42.58 -48.57 49.46
C ARG A 49 -43.34 -49.09 50.68
N SER A 50 -43.10 -48.55 51.87
CA SER A 50 -43.83 -48.88 53.11
C SER A 50 -45.32 -48.48 53.09
N ASN A 51 -45.70 -47.57 52.19
CA ASN A 51 -47.07 -47.05 52.10
C ASN A 51 -47.91 -47.81 51.06
N VAL A 52 -47.30 -48.76 50.35
CA VAL A 52 -47.97 -49.61 49.35
C VAL A 52 -48.30 -50.93 50.02
N LEU A 53 -49.59 -51.25 50.09
CA LEU A 53 -50.07 -52.51 50.67
C LEU A 53 -49.53 -53.69 49.86
N SER A 54 -48.83 -54.59 50.53
CA SER A 54 -48.38 -55.83 49.89
C SER A 54 -49.59 -56.74 49.57
N PRO A 55 -49.49 -57.60 48.55
CA PRO A 55 -50.58 -58.52 48.20
C PRO A 55 -50.86 -59.56 49.30
N GLU A 56 -49.93 -59.75 50.24
CA GLU A 56 -50.09 -60.60 51.43
C GLU A 56 -50.85 -59.87 52.54
N GLU A 57 -50.53 -58.60 52.81
CA GLU A 57 -51.29 -57.75 53.74
C GLU A 57 -52.71 -57.49 53.26
N ALA A 58 -52.90 -57.33 51.94
CA ALA A 58 -54.23 -57.20 51.37
C ALA A 58 -55.05 -58.49 51.53
N ARG A 59 -54.41 -59.67 51.44
CA ARG A 59 -55.05 -60.98 51.68
C ARG A 59 -55.34 -61.21 53.16
N SER A 60 -54.43 -60.83 54.06
CA SER A 60 -54.65 -60.93 55.51
C SER A 60 -55.73 -59.97 56.00
N PHE A 61 -55.82 -58.76 55.43
CA PHE A 61 -56.90 -57.81 55.71
C PHE A 61 -58.25 -58.32 55.21
N ARG A 62 -58.32 -58.90 54.01
CA ARG A 62 -59.56 -59.55 53.51
C ARG A 62 -59.96 -60.73 54.38
N ALA A 63 -59.02 -61.59 54.77
CA ALA A 63 -59.29 -62.69 55.69
C ALA A 63 -59.77 -62.22 57.08
N LEU A 64 -59.27 -61.08 57.58
CA LEU A 64 -59.76 -60.46 58.83
C LEU A 64 -61.17 -59.89 58.69
N ARG A 65 -61.51 -59.34 57.53
CA ARG A 65 -62.85 -58.85 57.20
C ARG A 65 -63.84 -60.01 57.05
N ASP A 66 -63.44 -61.07 56.36
CA ASP A 66 -64.25 -62.29 56.16
C ASP A 66 -64.41 -63.09 57.47
N ALA A 67 -63.46 -62.98 58.39
CA ALA A 67 -63.52 -63.55 59.75
C ALA A 67 -64.38 -62.73 60.74
N GLY A 68 -65.03 -61.64 60.31
CA GLY A 68 -66.01 -60.89 61.11
C GLY A 68 -65.47 -60.19 62.36
N LYS A 69 -64.14 -59.96 62.44
CA LYS A 69 -63.54 -59.25 63.59
C LYS A 69 -63.79 -57.74 63.47
N PRO A 70 -64.13 -57.03 64.56
CA PRO A 70 -64.40 -55.59 64.51
C PRO A 70 -63.12 -54.83 64.19
N ILE A 71 -63.07 -54.22 63.00
CA ILE A 71 -61.99 -53.32 62.59
C ILE A 71 -62.27 -51.98 63.25
N LEU A 72 -61.31 -51.48 64.03
CA LEU A 72 -61.42 -50.20 64.73
C LEU A 72 -61.40 -49.07 63.71
N ASP A 73 -62.59 -48.57 63.38
CA ASP A 73 -62.77 -47.39 62.54
C ASP A 73 -62.43 -46.11 63.31
N GLU A 74 -62.12 -45.01 62.62
CA GLU A 74 -61.66 -43.74 63.22
C GLU A 74 -62.61 -43.22 64.32
N ALA A 75 -63.93 -43.39 64.11
CA ALA A 75 -64.96 -43.05 65.08
C ALA A 75 -64.98 -43.95 66.34
N SER A 76 -64.55 -45.20 66.23
CA SER A 76 -64.42 -46.16 67.34
C SER A 76 -63.13 -45.97 68.14
N LEU A 77 -62.02 -45.64 67.48
CA LEU A 77 -60.76 -45.29 68.15
C LEU A 77 -60.87 -43.96 68.91
N GLY A 78 -61.57 -42.98 68.34
CA GLY A 78 -61.90 -41.72 69.03
C GLY A 78 -62.76 -41.91 70.28
N LYS A 79 -63.61 -42.95 70.33
CA LYS A 79 -64.36 -43.31 71.55
C LYS A 79 -63.45 -43.93 72.61
N VAL A 80 -62.54 -44.83 72.24
CA VAL A 80 -61.57 -45.45 73.15
C VAL A 80 -60.59 -44.43 73.75
N LEU A 81 -60.11 -43.47 72.94
CA LEU A 81 -59.24 -42.39 73.42
C LEU A 81 -59.97 -41.44 74.38
N LYS A 82 -61.27 -41.20 74.17
CA LYS A 82 -62.11 -40.45 75.11
C LYS A 82 -62.29 -41.19 76.43
N THR A 83 -62.44 -42.51 76.43
CA THR A 83 -62.46 -43.32 77.67
C THR A 83 -61.12 -43.31 78.42
N CYS A 84 -59.99 -43.27 77.70
CA CYS A 84 -58.66 -43.18 78.32
C CYS A 84 -58.35 -41.79 78.90
N GLN A 85 -58.89 -40.71 78.33
CA GLN A 85 -58.70 -39.35 78.87
C GLN A 85 -59.55 -39.08 80.11
N THR A 86 -60.73 -39.70 80.25
CA THR A 86 -61.59 -39.59 81.44
C THR A 86 -61.15 -40.44 82.63
N ALA A 87 -60.17 -41.35 82.46
CA ALA A 87 -59.62 -42.19 83.53
C ALA A 87 -58.59 -41.47 84.44
N SER A 88 -58.38 -40.16 84.28
CA SER A 88 -57.36 -39.39 85.01
C SER A 88 -57.88 -38.51 86.16
N ALA A 89 -59.16 -38.62 86.54
CA ALA A 89 -59.71 -37.72 87.56
C ALA A 89 -60.87 -38.27 88.39
N THR A 90 -60.83 -39.54 88.84
CA THR A 90 -61.64 -40.04 89.99
C THR A 90 -61.38 -41.53 90.19
N ASP A 91 -60.25 -41.89 90.78
CA ASP A 91 -60.05 -43.13 91.56
C ASP A 91 -58.62 -43.15 92.13
N VAL A 92 -58.37 -42.35 93.18
CA VAL A 92 -57.12 -42.39 93.97
C VAL A 92 -57.44 -42.90 95.38
N ARG A 93 -58.02 -44.10 95.46
CA ARG A 93 -58.24 -44.79 96.75
C ARG A 93 -57.76 -46.24 96.79
N ALA A 94 -56.76 -46.56 95.97
CA ALA A 94 -55.97 -47.77 96.12
C ALA A 94 -54.52 -47.51 95.67
N LEU A 95 -53.71 -46.93 96.55
CA LEU A 95 -52.26 -47.13 96.49
C LEU A 95 -51.86 -48.06 97.65
N PRO A 96 -51.04 -49.09 97.40
CA PRO A 96 -50.42 -49.88 98.46
C PRO A 96 -49.49 -49.00 99.29
N ALA A 97 -49.63 -49.11 100.62
CA ALA A 97 -48.71 -48.54 101.60
C ALA A 97 -47.30 -49.12 101.41
N GLY A 98 -46.33 -48.26 101.05
CA GLY A 98 -44.95 -48.70 100.82
C GLY A 98 -44.01 -47.65 100.22
N LEU A 99 -44.24 -46.35 100.50
CA LEU A 99 -43.28 -45.29 100.20
C LEU A 99 -43.18 -44.37 101.42
N ASP A 100 -42.68 -44.94 102.51
CA ASP A 100 -42.09 -44.15 103.59
C ASP A 100 -40.81 -43.50 103.03
N GLU A 101 -40.74 -42.18 103.10
CA GLU A 101 -39.51 -41.39 103.10
C GLU A 101 -38.56 -41.54 101.89
N VAL A 102 -39.05 -41.33 100.67
CA VAL A 102 -38.17 -40.68 99.67
C VAL A 102 -37.99 -39.25 100.15
N ASN A 103 -36.88 -39.00 100.87
CA ASN A 103 -36.51 -37.72 101.45
C ASN A 103 -36.82 -36.57 100.49
N VAL A 104 -37.74 -35.68 100.85
CA VAL A 104 -38.10 -34.48 100.06
C VAL A 104 -36.84 -33.68 99.66
N ALA A 105 -35.83 -33.69 100.53
CA ALA A 105 -34.51 -33.11 100.26
C ALA A 105 -33.75 -33.76 99.08
N GLN A 106 -33.85 -35.08 98.88
CA GLN A 106 -33.23 -35.78 97.73
C GLN A 106 -33.93 -35.39 96.42
N LEU A 107 -35.26 -35.34 96.41
CA LEU A 107 -36.04 -34.90 95.26
C LEU A 107 -35.77 -33.42 94.90
N GLU A 108 -35.60 -32.55 95.91
CA GLU A 108 -35.21 -31.16 95.68
C GLU A 108 -33.79 -31.04 95.07
N GLN A 109 -32.84 -31.86 95.53
CA GLN A 109 -31.50 -31.93 94.96
C GLN A 109 -31.51 -32.44 93.51
N GLU A 110 -32.30 -33.48 93.22
CA GLU A 110 -32.50 -34.00 91.86
C GLU A 110 -33.15 -32.94 90.95
N LEU A 111 -34.17 -32.23 91.43
CA LEU A 111 -34.82 -31.16 90.69
C LEU A 111 -33.85 -30.01 90.39
N GLN A 112 -33.00 -29.65 91.36
CA GLN A 112 -31.92 -28.68 91.14
C GLN A 112 -30.87 -29.19 90.12
N ALA A 113 -30.50 -30.47 90.16
CA ALA A 113 -29.58 -31.07 89.19
C ALA A 113 -30.17 -31.08 87.77
N LEU A 114 -31.43 -31.47 87.62
CA LEU A 114 -32.16 -31.44 86.35
C LEU A 114 -32.33 -30.02 85.81
N ARG A 115 -32.56 -29.02 86.69
CA ARG A 115 -32.59 -27.60 86.28
C ARG A 115 -31.23 -27.15 85.74
N ARG A 116 -30.12 -27.56 86.35
CA ARG A 116 -28.76 -27.28 85.86
C ARG A 116 -28.51 -27.95 84.51
N GLU A 117 -28.91 -29.21 84.35
CA GLU A 117 -28.78 -29.96 83.10
C GLU A 117 -29.61 -29.32 81.97
N ARG A 118 -30.87 -28.96 82.25
CA ARG A 118 -31.74 -28.24 81.31
C ARG A 118 -31.10 -26.93 80.86
N ASN A 119 -30.58 -26.13 81.79
CA ASN A 119 -29.90 -24.88 81.46
C ASN A 119 -28.67 -25.10 80.57
N LEU A 120 -27.92 -26.18 80.81
CA LEU A 120 -26.76 -26.55 80.01
C LEU A 120 -27.16 -27.01 78.60
N LYS A 121 -28.22 -27.83 78.47
CA LYS A 121 -28.79 -28.23 77.17
C LYS A 121 -29.30 -27.04 76.36
N VAL A 122 -30.01 -26.10 77.00
CA VAL A 122 -30.47 -24.86 76.35
C VAL A 122 -29.30 -24.01 75.87
N ARG A 123 -28.23 -23.87 76.66
CA ARG A 123 -27.01 -23.16 76.23
C ARG A 123 -26.32 -23.84 75.04
N ARG A 124 -26.19 -25.16 75.06
CA ARG A 124 -25.64 -25.93 73.93
C ARG A 124 -26.49 -25.78 72.67
N HIS A 125 -27.82 -25.87 72.80
CA HIS A 125 -28.74 -25.70 71.70
C HIS A 125 -28.64 -24.30 71.08
N ARG A 126 -28.64 -23.23 71.89
CA ARG A 126 -28.43 -21.86 71.40
C ARG A 126 -27.08 -21.70 70.69
N LYS A 127 -26.00 -22.30 71.21
CA LYS A 127 -24.69 -22.28 70.55
C LYS A 127 -24.73 -22.97 69.19
N LEU A 128 -25.37 -24.14 69.09
CA LEU A 128 -25.54 -24.86 67.83
C LEU A 128 -26.42 -24.10 66.83
N GLN A 129 -27.46 -23.41 67.29
CA GLN A 129 -28.33 -22.58 66.45
C GLN A 129 -27.56 -21.40 65.83
N VAL A 130 -26.69 -20.75 66.61
CA VAL A 130 -25.80 -19.68 66.09
C VAL A 130 -24.80 -20.23 65.07
N LEU A 131 -24.24 -21.42 65.29
CA LEU A 131 -23.35 -22.05 64.31
C LEU A 131 -24.08 -22.46 63.04
N LEU A 132 -25.32 -22.94 63.14
CA LEU A 132 -26.14 -23.32 61.99
C LEU A 132 -26.46 -22.09 61.13
N THR A 133 -26.89 -20.98 61.75
CA THR A 133 -27.16 -19.72 61.04
C THR A 133 -25.91 -19.15 60.37
N ALA A 134 -24.76 -19.13 61.06
CA ALA A 134 -23.49 -18.72 60.47
C ALA A 134 -23.08 -19.59 59.27
N ARG A 135 -23.33 -20.92 59.33
CA ARG A 135 -23.04 -21.85 58.23
C ARG A 135 -24.00 -21.65 57.05
N THR A 136 -25.29 -21.42 57.30
CA THR A 136 -26.26 -21.13 56.23
C THR A 136 -25.94 -19.82 55.53
N ASP A 137 -25.54 -18.79 56.27
CA ASP A 137 -25.14 -17.50 55.71
C ASP A 137 -23.85 -17.60 54.89
N ALA A 138 -22.90 -18.42 55.33
CA ALA A 138 -21.70 -18.73 54.55
C ALA A 138 -22.03 -19.49 53.26
N ALA A 139 -22.91 -20.50 53.32
CA ALA A 139 -23.35 -21.26 52.16
C ALA A 139 -24.08 -20.38 51.14
N MET A 140 -24.96 -19.47 51.59
CA MET A 140 -25.66 -18.52 50.73
C MET A 140 -24.68 -17.54 50.05
N ARG A 141 -23.69 -17.01 50.79
CA ARG A 141 -22.67 -16.13 50.20
C ARG A 141 -21.82 -16.86 49.15
N LEU A 142 -21.51 -18.13 49.38
CA LEU A 142 -20.79 -18.95 48.40
C LEU A 142 -21.64 -19.26 47.17
N SER A 143 -22.95 -19.53 47.31
CA SER A 143 -23.83 -19.74 46.16
C SER A 143 -23.97 -18.46 45.33
N LEU A 144 -24.13 -17.31 45.96
CA LEU A 144 -24.17 -16.02 45.25
C LEU A 144 -22.88 -15.74 44.47
N ARG A 145 -21.71 -15.99 45.08
CA ARG A 145 -20.41 -15.85 44.39
C ARG A 145 -20.27 -16.84 43.23
N ARG A 146 -20.76 -18.06 43.38
CA ARG A 146 -20.76 -19.07 42.31
C ARG A 146 -21.64 -18.64 41.15
N ASP A 147 -22.85 -18.15 41.44
CA ASP A 147 -23.78 -17.69 40.40
C ASP A 147 -23.21 -16.49 39.66
N GLU A 148 -22.56 -15.56 40.37
CA GLU A 148 -21.87 -14.42 39.79
C GLU A 148 -20.70 -14.83 38.89
N ALA A 149 -19.82 -15.72 39.36
CA ALA A 149 -18.76 -16.27 38.54
C ALA A 149 -19.30 -17.05 37.32
N SER A 150 -20.44 -17.73 37.47
CA SER A 150 -21.10 -18.40 36.35
C SER A 150 -21.68 -17.42 35.33
N ARG A 151 -22.18 -16.26 35.74
CA ARG A 151 -22.60 -15.20 34.80
C ARG A 151 -21.40 -14.63 34.06
N GLN A 152 -20.36 -14.23 34.79
CA GLN A 152 -19.13 -13.71 34.20
C GLN A 152 -18.50 -14.67 33.19
N LEU A 153 -18.50 -15.98 33.48
CA LEU A 153 -18.03 -16.99 32.54
C LEU A 153 -18.91 -17.06 31.28
N LYS A 154 -20.24 -17.03 31.43
CA LYS A 154 -21.16 -17.04 30.28
C LYS A 154 -20.96 -15.80 29.40
N ASP A 155 -20.79 -14.63 30.02
CA ASP A 155 -20.57 -13.37 29.32
C ASP A 155 -19.23 -13.38 28.58
N ALA A 156 -18.16 -13.89 29.22
CA ALA A 156 -16.86 -14.04 28.58
C ALA A 156 -16.89 -15.02 27.39
N VAL A 157 -17.59 -16.16 27.54
CA VAL A 157 -17.76 -17.14 26.45
C VAL A 157 -18.55 -16.53 25.29
N ALA A 158 -19.61 -15.76 25.57
CA ALA A 158 -20.38 -15.07 24.54
C ALA A 158 -19.52 -14.02 23.81
N SER A 159 -18.72 -13.23 24.53
CA SER A 159 -17.79 -12.25 23.97
C SER A 159 -16.76 -12.90 23.05
N LEU A 160 -16.11 -13.98 23.50
CA LEU A 160 -15.15 -14.73 22.68
C LEU A 160 -15.80 -15.36 21.44
N GLY A 161 -17.05 -15.81 21.57
CA GLY A 161 -17.83 -16.32 20.44
C GLY A 161 -18.10 -15.25 19.38
N ALA A 162 -18.43 -14.03 19.80
CA ALA A 162 -18.65 -12.89 18.91
C ALA A 162 -17.36 -12.47 18.19
N GLU A 163 -16.25 -12.30 18.91
CA GLU A 163 -14.95 -11.97 18.33
C GLU A 163 -14.49 -13.02 17.31
N ASN A 164 -14.71 -14.31 17.61
CA ASN A 164 -14.36 -15.39 16.68
C ASN A 164 -15.22 -15.36 15.41
N ALA A 165 -16.53 -15.06 15.53
CA ALA A 165 -17.40 -14.90 14.38
C ALA A 165 -16.95 -13.72 13.49
N GLU A 166 -16.59 -12.59 14.10
CA GLU A 166 -16.08 -11.40 13.40
C GLU A 166 -14.75 -11.69 12.68
N MET A 167 -13.80 -12.34 13.36
CA MET A 167 -12.54 -12.75 12.76
C MET A 167 -12.74 -13.71 11.58
N ASN A 168 -13.63 -14.70 11.71
CA ASN A 168 -13.94 -15.62 10.63
C ASN A 168 -14.58 -14.91 9.43
N ALA A 169 -15.47 -13.94 9.66
CA ALA A 169 -16.04 -13.12 8.59
C ALA A 169 -14.95 -12.28 7.90
N GLY A 170 -14.03 -11.68 8.66
CA GLY A 170 -12.89 -10.94 8.11
C GLY A 170 -11.97 -11.83 7.26
N LEU A 171 -11.67 -13.05 7.70
CA LEU A 171 -10.86 -14.01 6.94
C LEU A 171 -11.55 -14.47 5.65
N GLN A 172 -12.87 -14.67 5.68
CA GLN A 172 -13.65 -14.99 4.47
C GLN A 172 -13.61 -13.85 3.46
N MET A 173 -13.83 -12.61 3.91
CA MET A 173 -13.73 -11.42 3.05
C MET A 173 -12.33 -11.30 2.42
N LEU A 174 -11.27 -11.45 3.22
CA LEU A 174 -9.90 -11.43 2.71
C LEU A 174 -9.68 -12.53 1.66
N THR A 175 -10.21 -13.73 1.89
CA THR A 175 -10.09 -14.86 0.95
C THR A 175 -10.79 -14.56 -0.37
N GLU A 176 -11.99 -13.95 -0.33
CA GLU A 176 -12.71 -13.56 -1.54
C GLU A 176 -11.99 -12.43 -2.31
N GLU A 177 -11.43 -11.45 -1.62
CA GLU A 177 -10.62 -10.40 -2.26
C GLU A 177 -9.33 -10.96 -2.87
N VAL A 178 -8.66 -11.91 -2.21
CA VAL A 178 -7.51 -12.62 -2.79
C VAL A 178 -7.91 -13.45 -4.02
N LYS A 179 -9.08 -14.10 -4.00
CA LYS A 179 -9.62 -14.80 -5.18
C LYS A 179 -9.91 -13.82 -6.32
N ARG A 180 -10.51 -12.66 -6.03
CA ARG A 180 -10.71 -11.59 -7.01
C ARG A 180 -9.37 -11.13 -7.61
N LEU A 181 -8.39 -10.83 -6.78
CA LEU A 181 -7.02 -10.48 -7.22
C LEU A 181 -6.39 -11.57 -8.10
N ALA A 182 -6.57 -12.85 -7.75
CA ALA A 182 -6.08 -13.97 -8.55
C ALA A 182 -6.73 -14.03 -9.95
N THR A 183 -8.00 -13.62 -10.09
CA THR A 183 -8.65 -13.55 -11.41
C THR A 183 -8.03 -12.46 -12.31
N PHE A 184 -7.59 -11.34 -11.74
CA PHE A 184 -6.91 -10.27 -12.49
C PHE A 184 -5.49 -10.65 -12.90
N LEU A 185 -4.76 -11.35 -12.03
CA LEU A 185 -3.36 -11.73 -12.26
C LEU A 185 -3.18 -12.93 -13.20
N ARG A 186 -4.28 -13.63 -13.53
CA ARG A 186 -4.34 -14.76 -14.46
C ARG A 186 -3.07 -15.62 -14.48
N VAL A 187 -2.64 -16.07 -13.30
CA VAL A 187 -1.86 -17.30 -13.21
C VAL A 187 -2.85 -18.38 -13.61
N ALA A 188 -2.87 -18.74 -14.89
CA ALA A 188 -3.52 -19.97 -15.29
C ALA A 188 -2.91 -21.06 -14.40
N PRO A 189 -3.71 -21.84 -13.63
CA PRO A 189 -3.16 -23.02 -12.97
C PRO A 189 -2.50 -23.83 -14.07
N CYS A 190 -1.25 -24.24 -13.84
CA CYS A 190 -0.43 -24.99 -14.78
C CYS A 190 -1.32 -25.91 -15.61
N ARG A 191 -1.51 -25.57 -16.89
CA ARG A 191 -2.25 -26.41 -17.82
C ARG A 191 -1.52 -27.75 -17.81
N SER A 192 -2.20 -28.80 -17.36
CA SER A 192 -1.79 -30.17 -17.67
C SER A 192 -1.62 -30.28 -19.18
N GLU A 193 -0.51 -30.87 -19.62
CA GLU A 193 0.05 -30.87 -20.98
C GLU A 193 -0.80 -31.58 -22.06
N GLN A 194 -2.14 -31.50 -22.04
CA GLN A 194 -2.97 -32.34 -22.91
C GLN A 194 -3.89 -31.65 -23.91
N ASP A 195 -3.95 -30.32 -23.98
CA ASP A 195 -4.72 -29.66 -25.05
C ASP A 195 -3.89 -28.57 -25.76
N LEU A 196 -3.04 -29.03 -26.68
CA LEU A 196 -2.44 -28.24 -27.74
C LEU A 196 -3.33 -28.29 -28.98
N SER A 197 -4.41 -27.52 -29.00
CA SER A 197 -5.02 -27.09 -30.25
C SER A 197 -5.78 -25.77 -30.06
N GLU A 198 -5.30 -24.78 -30.81
CA GLU A 198 -5.87 -23.47 -31.11
C GLU A 198 -5.79 -22.35 -30.03
N PRO A 199 -5.33 -21.14 -30.41
CA PRO A 199 -5.36 -19.97 -29.53
C PRO A 199 -6.75 -19.31 -29.56
N PRO A 200 -7.45 -19.17 -28.42
CA PRO A 200 -8.64 -18.32 -28.37
C PRO A 200 -8.21 -16.86 -28.26
N CYS A 201 -7.88 -16.26 -29.40
CA CYS A 201 -7.78 -14.81 -29.56
C CYS A 201 -9.18 -14.20 -29.62
N THR A 202 -9.90 -14.12 -28.49
CA THR A 202 -10.98 -13.15 -28.26
C THR A 202 -11.39 -13.23 -26.79
N LEU A 203 -10.87 -12.32 -25.97
CA LEU A 203 -11.38 -12.07 -24.62
C LEU A 203 -12.57 -11.10 -24.70
N PRO A 204 -13.64 -11.29 -23.90
CA PRO A 204 -14.79 -10.40 -23.91
C PRO A 204 -14.42 -8.98 -23.45
N PRO A 205 -15.03 -7.93 -24.03
CA PRO A 205 -14.73 -6.54 -23.71
C PRO A 205 -15.21 -6.21 -22.29
N GLY A 206 -14.29 -5.89 -21.39
CA GLY A 206 -14.63 -5.46 -20.02
C GLY A 206 -13.68 -5.91 -18.91
N HIS A 207 -12.65 -6.71 -19.21
CA HIS A 207 -11.63 -7.05 -18.21
C HIS A 207 -10.50 -6.02 -18.26
N ALA A 208 -10.09 -5.48 -17.11
CA ALA A 208 -8.90 -4.63 -17.01
C ALA A 208 -7.67 -5.49 -17.32
N VAL A 209 -7.21 -5.42 -18.57
CA VAL A 209 -6.06 -6.19 -19.05
C VAL A 209 -4.80 -5.40 -18.73
N PHE A 210 -3.89 -6.02 -17.97
CA PHE A 210 -2.54 -5.49 -17.78
C PHE A 210 -1.86 -5.28 -19.14
N LEU A 211 -1.01 -4.27 -19.28
CA LEU A 211 -0.30 -3.99 -20.54
C LEU A 211 0.57 -5.19 -20.95
N SER A 212 1.13 -5.91 -19.98
CA SER A 212 1.85 -7.18 -20.19
C SER A 212 1.00 -8.31 -20.79
N GLN A 213 -0.33 -8.27 -20.62
CA GLN A 213 -1.26 -9.28 -21.14
C GLN A 213 -1.81 -8.92 -22.53
N LEU A 214 -1.58 -7.69 -23.01
CA LEU A 214 -1.99 -7.26 -24.34
C LEU A 214 -0.95 -7.71 -25.38
N SER A 215 -1.43 -8.19 -26.53
CA SER A 215 -0.53 -8.46 -27.65
C SER A 215 -0.09 -7.13 -28.28
N LEU A 216 1.20 -6.80 -28.14
CA LEU A 216 1.80 -5.60 -28.77
C LEU A 216 2.07 -5.79 -30.26
N ARG A 217 1.93 -7.02 -30.78
CA ARG A 217 2.19 -7.36 -32.18
C ARG A 217 1.49 -6.45 -33.21
N PRO A 218 0.16 -6.19 -33.15
CA PRO A 218 -0.49 -5.30 -34.10
C PRO A 218 0.09 -3.88 -34.07
N TYR A 219 0.41 -3.37 -32.88
CA TYR A 219 1.03 -2.05 -32.71
C TYR A 219 2.44 -2.00 -33.32
N LEU A 220 3.28 -3.00 -33.04
CA LEU A 220 4.63 -3.09 -33.60
C LEU A 220 4.61 -3.24 -35.13
N CYS A 221 3.69 -4.04 -35.68
CA CYS A 221 3.52 -4.14 -37.13
C CYS A 221 3.10 -2.81 -37.77
N GLN A 222 2.26 -2.02 -37.09
CA GLN A 222 1.89 -0.69 -37.53
C GLN A 222 3.08 0.27 -37.48
N GLU A 223 3.87 0.25 -36.40
CA GLU A 223 5.08 1.07 -36.28
C GLU A 223 6.13 0.72 -37.34
N GLU A 224 6.35 -0.57 -37.63
CA GLU A 224 7.20 -1.01 -38.73
C GLU A 224 6.69 -0.52 -40.10
N ALA A 225 5.38 -0.55 -40.34
CA ALA A 225 4.77 -0.01 -41.55
C ALA A 225 4.97 1.50 -41.66
N ASN A 226 4.84 2.24 -40.55
CA ASN A 226 5.11 3.67 -40.48
C ASN A 226 6.58 3.98 -40.80
N THR A 227 7.53 3.21 -40.25
CA THR A 227 8.97 3.37 -40.54
C THR A 227 9.28 3.12 -42.01
N LYS A 228 8.69 2.09 -42.62
CA LYS A 228 8.83 1.81 -44.05
C LYS A 228 8.26 2.93 -44.91
N ALA A 229 7.08 3.45 -44.56
CA ALA A 229 6.46 4.58 -45.24
C ALA A 229 7.31 5.86 -45.12
N LEU A 230 7.86 6.12 -43.93
CA LEU A 230 8.76 7.25 -43.69
C LEU A 230 10.05 7.11 -44.51
N ALA A 231 10.67 5.93 -44.57
CA ALA A 231 11.85 5.69 -45.39
C ALA A 231 11.60 5.96 -46.88
N LEU A 232 10.45 5.50 -47.41
CA LEU A 232 10.04 5.77 -48.79
C LEU A 232 9.76 7.26 -49.03
N LEU A 233 9.17 7.96 -48.06
CA LEU A 233 8.95 9.40 -48.15
C LEU A 233 10.29 10.15 -48.18
N THR A 234 11.24 9.78 -47.31
CA THR A 234 12.58 10.35 -47.28
C THR A 234 13.29 10.10 -48.63
N GLN A 235 13.28 8.88 -49.15
CA GLN A 235 13.88 8.57 -50.47
C GLN A 235 13.23 9.34 -51.64
N LYS A 236 11.94 9.68 -51.56
CA LYS A 236 11.26 10.46 -52.59
C LYS A 236 11.49 11.96 -52.49
N GLN A 237 11.65 12.48 -51.27
CA GLN A 237 11.72 13.91 -50.99
C GLN A 237 13.16 14.45 -51.00
N PHE A 238 14.13 13.60 -50.70
CA PHE A 238 15.55 13.92 -50.79
C PHE A 238 16.12 13.22 -52.03
N PHE A 239 16.75 13.98 -52.93
CA PHE A 239 17.31 13.44 -54.17
C PHE A 239 18.38 12.37 -53.88
N GLN A 240 18.61 11.48 -54.86
CA GLN A 240 19.60 10.39 -54.80
C GLN A 240 20.99 10.85 -54.31
N GLY A 241 21.42 12.07 -54.69
CA GLY A 241 22.70 12.63 -54.24
C GLY A 241 22.79 12.96 -52.74
N ILE A 242 21.65 13.19 -52.05
CA ILE A 242 21.65 13.38 -50.59
C ILE A 242 21.66 12.03 -49.88
N SER A 243 21.03 11.00 -50.46
CA SER A 243 21.15 9.62 -49.96
C SER A 243 22.61 9.15 -49.96
N ASP A 244 23.39 9.45 -51.00
CA ASP A 244 24.82 9.13 -51.05
C ASP A 244 25.64 9.90 -49.99
N ILE A 245 25.29 11.16 -49.70
CA ILE A 245 25.91 11.99 -48.64
C ILE A 245 25.59 11.45 -47.24
N VAL A 246 24.37 10.95 -47.04
CA VAL A 246 23.91 10.39 -45.75
C VAL A 246 24.44 8.97 -45.53
N GLU A 247 24.55 8.16 -46.59
CA GLU A 247 25.07 6.79 -46.54
C GLU A 247 26.61 6.77 -46.38
N SER A 248 27.33 7.73 -46.96
CA SER A 248 28.80 7.85 -46.82
C SER A 248 29.28 8.32 -45.42
N SER A 249 28.37 8.74 -44.55
CA SER A 249 28.52 8.86 -43.09
C SER A 249 29.92 9.21 -42.56
N THR A 250 30.53 10.30 -43.07
CA THR A 250 31.65 10.99 -42.42
C THR A 250 31.16 12.31 -41.83
N ALA A 251 31.61 12.64 -40.61
CA ALA A 251 31.26 13.89 -39.92
C ALA A 251 31.62 15.15 -40.73
N ASP A 252 32.50 15.01 -41.72
CA ASP A 252 32.93 16.07 -42.62
C ASP A 252 31.84 16.47 -43.64
N ASN A 253 30.90 15.58 -43.95
CA ASN A 253 29.83 15.82 -44.93
C ASN A 253 28.64 16.61 -44.37
N PHE A 254 28.59 16.82 -43.05
CA PHE A 254 27.53 17.55 -42.34
C PHE A 254 27.99 18.91 -41.81
N GLN A 255 29.01 19.50 -42.42
CA GLN A 255 29.43 20.86 -42.11
C GLN A 255 28.48 21.84 -42.82
N LEU A 256 28.06 22.90 -42.10
CA LEU A 256 27.44 24.08 -42.70
C LEU A 256 28.32 24.51 -43.87
N LEU A 257 27.79 24.41 -45.09
CA LEU A 257 28.50 24.74 -46.32
C LEU A 257 29.06 26.16 -46.18
N GLU A 258 30.34 26.26 -45.84
CA GLU A 258 31.10 27.49 -45.92
C GLU A 258 31.17 27.80 -47.42
N LEU A 259 30.48 28.88 -47.83
CA LEU A 259 30.34 29.30 -49.22
C LEU A 259 31.67 29.59 -49.95
N SER A 260 32.83 29.37 -49.31
CA SER A 260 34.16 29.43 -49.93
C SER A 260 34.61 28.10 -50.54
N THR A 261 33.91 26.99 -50.31
CA THR A 261 34.21 25.67 -50.90
C THR A 261 32.97 25.11 -51.60
N CYS A 262 32.40 25.85 -52.54
CA CYS A 262 31.68 25.19 -53.62
C CYS A 262 32.73 24.45 -54.44
N GLU A 263 32.53 23.14 -54.61
CA GLU A 263 33.25 22.33 -55.58
C GLU A 263 33.38 23.09 -56.90
N GLU A 264 34.52 22.93 -57.56
CA GLU A 264 34.79 23.49 -58.89
C GLU A 264 33.59 23.18 -59.79
N GLU A 265 32.70 24.17 -59.98
CA GLU A 265 31.64 24.08 -60.98
C GLU A 265 32.37 23.80 -62.29
N ASP A 266 32.03 22.69 -62.96
CA ASP A 266 32.59 22.31 -64.27
C ASP A 266 32.80 23.59 -65.08
N GLU A 267 34.05 23.88 -65.50
CA GLU A 267 34.38 25.16 -66.15
C GLU A 267 33.43 25.46 -67.33
N GLN A 268 32.92 24.39 -67.97
CA GLN A 268 31.91 24.46 -69.02
C GLN A 268 30.57 25.08 -68.58
N VAL A 269 30.12 24.83 -67.36
CA VAL A 269 28.87 25.38 -66.79
C VAL A 269 29.07 26.86 -66.44
N VAL A 270 30.22 27.22 -65.87
CA VAL A 270 30.57 28.62 -65.56
C VAL A 270 30.65 29.42 -66.86
N GLU A 271 31.29 28.88 -67.89
CA GLU A 271 31.43 29.53 -69.18
C GLU A 271 30.08 29.63 -69.93
N ALA A 272 29.21 28.62 -69.81
CA ALA A 272 27.84 28.69 -70.32
C ALA A 272 27.02 29.79 -69.63
N ARG A 273 27.16 29.97 -68.31
CA ARG A 273 26.48 31.05 -67.58
C ARG A 273 27.02 32.42 -67.98
N ARG A 274 28.34 32.57 -68.15
CA ARG A 274 28.96 33.83 -68.62
C ARG A 274 28.48 34.24 -70.01
N THR A 275 28.41 33.28 -70.93
CA THR A 275 27.93 33.52 -72.30
C THR A 275 26.46 33.89 -72.32
N GLU A 276 25.61 33.23 -71.52
CA GLU A 276 24.19 33.59 -71.42
C GLU A 276 24.00 34.96 -70.75
N MET A 277 24.82 35.32 -69.75
CA MET A 277 24.80 36.66 -69.15
C MET A 277 25.18 37.76 -70.15
N ALA A 278 26.21 37.53 -70.96
CA ALA A 278 26.59 38.45 -72.02
C ALA A 278 25.45 38.61 -73.04
N ARG A 279 24.77 37.51 -73.40
CA ARG A 279 23.60 37.53 -74.28
C ARG A 279 22.43 38.33 -73.69
N LEU A 280 22.14 38.17 -72.40
CA LEU A 280 21.09 38.91 -71.71
C LEU A 280 21.41 40.42 -71.62
N GLN A 281 22.65 40.78 -71.32
CA GLN A 281 23.10 42.18 -71.32
C GLN A 281 22.94 42.81 -72.71
N TRP A 282 23.34 42.10 -73.77
CA TRP A 282 23.16 42.56 -75.14
C TRP A 282 21.69 42.74 -75.51
N ALA A 283 20.84 41.75 -75.22
CA ALA A 283 19.41 41.83 -75.47
C ALA A 283 18.77 43.02 -74.74
N HIS A 284 19.19 43.30 -73.50
CA HIS A 284 18.72 44.47 -72.75
C HIS A 284 19.15 45.79 -73.38
N ILE A 285 20.42 45.92 -73.80
CA ILE A 285 20.92 47.13 -74.46
C ILE A 285 20.12 47.41 -75.73
N VAL A 286 19.89 46.38 -76.56
CA VAL A 286 19.13 46.52 -77.81
C VAL A 286 17.68 46.91 -77.53
N ALA A 287 17.00 46.20 -76.64
CA ALA A 287 15.60 46.49 -76.30
C ALA A 287 15.42 47.89 -75.69
N GLN A 288 16.33 48.33 -74.83
CA GLN A 288 16.29 49.68 -74.24
C GLN A 288 16.60 50.77 -75.28
N HIS A 289 17.51 50.49 -76.22
CA HIS A 289 17.82 51.41 -77.31
C HIS A 289 16.63 51.61 -78.25
N GLU A 290 15.98 50.51 -78.67
CA GLU A 290 14.78 50.56 -79.51
C GLU A 290 13.62 51.28 -78.81
N LEU A 291 13.42 51.02 -77.52
CA LEU A 291 12.41 51.70 -76.71
C LEU A 291 12.72 53.20 -76.55
N PHE A 292 13.99 53.58 -76.43
CA PHE A 292 14.39 54.99 -76.40
C PHE A 292 14.10 55.69 -77.73
N LEU A 293 14.42 55.05 -78.86
CA LEU A 293 14.14 55.58 -80.21
C LEU A 293 12.63 55.75 -80.42
N ALA A 294 11.82 54.72 -80.13
CA ALA A 294 10.38 54.79 -80.26
C ALA A 294 9.75 55.92 -79.42
N ARG A 295 10.22 56.10 -78.17
CA ARG A 295 9.79 57.22 -77.31
C ARG A 295 10.24 58.58 -77.83
N ALA A 296 11.40 58.66 -78.45
CA ALA A 296 11.89 59.90 -79.05
C ALA A 296 11.07 60.27 -80.29
N GLU A 297 10.74 59.31 -81.15
CA GLU A 297 9.87 59.49 -82.31
C GLU A 297 8.46 59.93 -81.91
N GLU A 298 7.87 59.28 -80.90
CA GLU A 298 6.56 59.66 -80.34
C GLU A 298 6.57 61.12 -79.86
N ARG A 299 7.57 61.48 -79.04
CA ARG A 299 7.71 62.86 -78.52
C ARG A 299 7.99 63.87 -79.62
N ALA A 300 8.78 63.52 -80.63
CA ALA A 300 9.06 64.40 -81.76
C ALA A 300 7.80 64.63 -82.61
N ALA A 301 6.98 63.61 -82.82
CA ALA A 301 5.68 63.75 -83.48
C ALA A 301 4.74 64.64 -82.67
N CYS A 302 4.66 64.45 -81.34
CA CYS A 302 3.87 65.32 -80.45
C CYS A 302 4.36 66.78 -80.48
N ALA A 303 5.67 67.01 -80.39
CA ALA A 303 6.25 68.35 -80.45
C ALA A 303 6.06 69.00 -81.83
N GLY A 304 6.15 68.23 -82.92
CA GLY A 304 5.85 68.70 -84.27
C GLY A 304 4.40 69.16 -84.42
N LEU A 305 3.45 68.39 -83.88
CA LEU A 305 2.04 68.78 -83.84
C LEU A 305 1.82 70.06 -83.01
N GLN A 306 2.55 70.23 -81.90
CA GLN A 306 2.49 71.44 -81.06
C GLN A 306 3.09 72.66 -81.77
N CYS A 307 4.25 72.53 -82.42
CA CYS A 307 4.86 73.63 -83.20
C CYS A 307 3.96 74.10 -84.36
N ILE A 308 3.27 73.17 -85.04
CA ILE A 308 2.30 73.50 -86.09
C ILE A 308 1.09 74.23 -85.50
N ALA A 309 0.66 73.86 -84.29
CA ALA A 309 -0.42 74.57 -83.59
C ALA A 309 0.00 75.98 -83.14
N GLU A 310 1.29 76.23 -82.88
CA GLU A 310 1.82 77.50 -82.34
C GLU A 310 2.43 78.43 -83.41
N ASN A 311 2.51 78.05 -84.69
CA ASN A 311 3.02 78.85 -85.83
C ASN A 311 4.46 79.37 -85.67
N MET A 312 5.35 78.61 -85.05
CA MET A 312 6.75 79.01 -84.80
C MET A 312 7.67 78.57 -85.96
N VAL A 313 8.07 79.50 -86.85
CA VAL A 313 8.79 79.19 -88.10
C VAL A 313 10.25 79.67 -88.16
N GLU A 314 10.78 80.38 -87.16
CA GLU A 314 12.07 81.07 -87.30
C GLU A 314 13.14 80.57 -86.33
N LEU A 315 13.78 79.41 -86.56
CA LEU A 315 14.94 78.93 -85.77
C LEU A 315 15.81 77.90 -86.53
N GLU A 316 16.21 78.16 -87.79
CA GLU A 316 17.09 77.25 -88.54
C GLU A 316 18.56 77.12 -88.06
N PRO A 317 19.26 78.19 -87.62
CA PRO A 317 20.68 78.07 -87.26
C PRO A 317 20.90 77.39 -85.90
N GLU A 318 20.00 77.61 -84.94
CA GLU A 318 20.02 76.97 -83.62
C GLU A 318 19.67 75.47 -83.72
N LEU A 319 18.79 75.09 -84.66
CA LEU A 319 18.47 73.70 -84.96
C LEU A 319 19.72 72.90 -85.36
N ARG A 320 20.62 73.49 -86.17
CA ARG A 320 21.82 72.81 -86.65
C ARG A 320 22.81 72.51 -85.53
N GLY A 321 22.96 73.44 -84.57
CA GLY A 321 23.76 73.23 -83.36
C GLY A 321 23.18 72.13 -82.47
N LEU A 322 21.87 72.20 -82.22
CA LEU A 322 21.16 71.20 -81.41
C LEU A 322 21.18 69.80 -82.03
N VAL A 323 21.09 69.69 -83.37
CA VAL A 323 21.22 68.40 -84.08
C VAL A 323 22.61 67.79 -83.89
N ALA A 324 23.67 68.59 -83.92
CA ALA A 324 25.02 68.10 -83.69
C ALA A 324 25.22 67.65 -82.22
N GLU A 325 24.65 68.37 -81.26
CA GLU A 325 24.66 67.98 -79.84
C GLU A 325 23.85 66.70 -79.60
N LEU A 326 22.67 66.56 -80.22
CA LEU A 326 21.85 65.34 -80.16
C LEU A 326 22.58 64.14 -80.75
N GLN A 327 23.26 64.31 -81.88
CA GLN A 327 24.10 63.25 -82.47
C GLN A 327 25.25 62.87 -81.54
N ALA A 328 25.90 63.84 -80.88
CA ALA A 328 26.96 63.56 -79.92
C ALA A 328 26.45 62.78 -78.69
N LEU A 329 25.25 63.11 -78.21
CA LEU A 329 24.60 62.41 -77.09
C LEU A 329 24.21 60.98 -77.48
N LEU A 330 23.62 60.78 -78.66
CA LEU A 330 23.23 59.46 -79.19
C LEU A 330 24.43 58.55 -79.45
N CYS A 331 25.54 59.09 -79.97
CA CYS A 331 26.71 58.28 -80.30
C CYS A 331 27.59 57.92 -79.10
N LYS A 332 27.57 58.71 -78.01
CA LYS A 332 28.52 58.54 -76.89
C LYS A 332 27.86 58.30 -75.53
N ARG A 333 26.94 59.18 -75.10
CA ARG A 333 26.37 59.13 -73.74
C ARG A 333 25.29 58.08 -73.59
N VAL A 334 24.41 57.94 -74.58
CA VAL A 334 23.33 56.93 -74.53
C VAL A 334 23.91 55.50 -74.51
N PRO A 335 24.88 55.12 -75.36
CA PRO A 335 25.48 53.79 -75.31
C PRO A 335 26.26 53.52 -74.02
N SER A 336 26.94 54.52 -73.44
CA SER A 336 27.66 54.32 -72.17
C SER A 336 26.70 54.09 -71.00
N ALA A 337 25.63 54.89 -70.90
CA ALA A 337 24.60 54.73 -69.88
C ALA A 337 23.84 53.40 -70.02
N LEU A 338 23.57 52.96 -71.26
CA LEU A 338 22.95 51.65 -71.50
C LEU A 338 23.86 50.48 -71.10
N ARG A 339 25.19 50.59 -71.30
CA ARG A 339 26.14 49.58 -70.82
C ARG A 339 26.20 49.52 -69.30
N GLU A 340 26.21 50.66 -68.62
CA GLU A 340 26.16 50.73 -67.15
C GLU A 340 24.84 50.13 -66.62
N SER A 341 23.70 50.45 -67.25
CA SER A 341 22.41 49.84 -66.93
C SER A 341 22.41 48.32 -67.14
N ALA A 342 23.03 47.83 -68.21
CA ALA A 342 23.15 46.40 -68.47
C ALA A 342 24.02 45.69 -67.44
N GLN A 343 25.08 46.32 -66.94
CA GLN A 343 25.90 45.76 -65.85
C GLN A 343 25.12 45.61 -64.54
N LEU A 344 24.15 46.50 -64.27
CA LEU A 344 23.27 46.39 -63.10
C LEU A 344 22.33 45.17 -63.15
N LEU A 345 22.07 44.60 -64.33
CA LEU A 345 21.28 43.35 -64.45
C LEU A 345 21.95 42.19 -63.73
N ASN A 346 23.28 42.16 -63.66
CA ASN A 346 24.02 41.11 -62.96
C ASN A 346 23.56 40.99 -61.51
N VAL A 347 23.31 42.11 -60.84
CA VAL A 347 22.84 42.13 -59.45
C VAL A 347 21.44 41.52 -59.34
N SER A 348 20.55 41.80 -60.30
CA SER A 348 19.19 41.25 -60.31
C SER A 348 19.15 39.75 -60.60
N VAL A 349 20.01 39.26 -61.51
CA VAL A 349 20.11 37.84 -61.85
C VAL A 349 20.70 37.06 -60.68
N VAL A 350 21.83 37.53 -60.12
CA VAL A 350 22.47 36.91 -58.96
C VAL A 350 21.53 36.91 -57.75
N ARG A 351 20.75 37.99 -57.53
CA ARG A 351 19.71 38.01 -56.50
C ARG A 351 18.62 36.97 -56.77
N GLY A 352 18.20 36.79 -58.02
CA GLY A 352 17.26 35.75 -58.42
C GLY A 352 17.78 34.35 -58.12
N ASP A 353 19.05 34.08 -58.42
CA ASP A 353 19.71 32.81 -58.14
C ASP A 353 19.79 32.53 -56.64
N PHE A 354 20.19 33.53 -55.83
CA PHE A 354 20.17 33.40 -54.37
C PHE A 354 18.77 33.19 -53.82
N ASN A 355 17.76 33.90 -54.32
CA ASN A 355 16.37 33.67 -53.92
C ASN A 355 15.91 32.24 -54.24
N LEU A 356 16.33 31.70 -55.40
CA LEU A 356 16.03 30.32 -55.78
C LEU A 356 16.74 29.31 -54.86
N GLN A 357 18.00 29.57 -54.50
CA GLN A 357 18.75 28.75 -53.55
C GLN A 357 18.10 28.76 -52.16
N VAL A 358 17.72 29.94 -51.65
CA VAL A 358 17.00 30.09 -50.38
C VAL A 358 15.68 29.34 -50.42
N ALA A 359 14.87 29.50 -51.47
CA ALA A 359 13.60 28.78 -51.61
C ALA A 359 13.78 27.25 -51.64
N ARG A 360 14.87 26.75 -52.24
CA ARG A 360 15.22 25.32 -52.20
C ARG A 360 15.61 24.88 -50.80
N GLN A 361 16.41 25.67 -50.08
CA GLN A 361 16.78 25.37 -48.69
C GLN A 361 15.55 25.36 -47.78
N ASP A 362 14.70 26.38 -47.84
CA ASP A 362 13.45 26.45 -47.08
C ASP A 362 12.56 25.22 -47.31
N TYR A 363 12.49 24.76 -48.56
CA TYR A 363 11.78 23.52 -48.90
C TYR A 363 12.39 22.30 -48.19
N TYR A 364 13.70 22.11 -48.24
CA TYR A 364 14.36 20.99 -47.58
C TYR A 364 14.24 21.06 -46.06
N THR A 365 14.42 22.23 -45.46
CA THR A 365 14.24 22.44 -44.01
C THR A 365 12.81 22.09 -43.60
N SER A 366 11.80 22.54 -44.35
CA SER A 366 10.40 22.19 -44.08
C SER A 366 10.14 20.68 -44.19
N ARG A 367 10.78 19.98 -45.13
CA ARG A 367 10.68 18.51 -45.24
C ARG A 367 11.43 17.78 -44.13
N GLN A 368 12.60 18.27 -43.72
CA GLN A 368 13.34 17.74 -42.58
C GLN A 368 12.52 17.88 -41.29
N ASP A 369 11.92 19.05 -41.04
CA ASP A 369 11.04 19.27 -39.88
C ASP A 369 9.86 18.29 -39.87
N GLN A 370 9.26 18.01 -41.03
CA GLN A 370 8.19 17.01 -41.15
C GLN A 370 8.70 15.62 -40.77
N VAL A 371 9.84 15.17 -41.31
CA VAL A 371 10.44 13.86 -40.99
C VAL A 371 10.81 13.78 -39.50
N CYS A 372 11.45 14.80 -38.96
CA CYS A 372 11.75 14.92 -37.53
C CYS A 372 10.48 14.83 -36.68
N SER A 373 9.40 15.49 -37.07
CA SER A 373 8.13 15.43 -36.34
C SER A 373 7.54 14.01 -36.30
N TYR A 374 7.62 13.25 -37.41
CA TYR A 374 7.16 11.87 -37.45
C TYR A 374 8.03 10.95 -36.61
N LEU A 375 9.36 11.10 -36.68
CA LEU A 375 10.31 10.34 -35.87
C LEU A 375 10.15 10.65 -34.37
N LEU A 376 9.92 11.91 -34.01
CA LEU A 376 9.64 12.30 -32.62
C LEU A 376 8.34 11.69 -32.11
N ARG A 377 7.28 11.65 -32.93
CA ARG A 377 6.02 10.98 -32.55
C ARG A 377 6.22 9.48 -32.34
N GLN A 378 6.95 8.83 -33.24
CA GLN A 378 7.27 7.41 -33.13
C GLN A 378 8.13 7.12 -31.89
N LYS A 379 9.13 7.96 -31.60
CA LYS A 379 9.93 7.85 -30.38
C LYS A 379 9.06 8.02 -29.13
N ALA A 380 8.22 9.05 -29.09
CA ALA A 380 7.32 9.32 -27.97
C ALA A 380 6.32 8.17 -27.75
N SER A 381 5.84 7.54 -28.82
CA SER A 381 4.92 6.40 -28.71
C SER A 381 5.60 5.18 -28.08
N PHE A 382 6.86 4.88 -28.44
CA PHE A 382 7.66 3.85 -27.79
C PHE A 382 8.01 4.19 -26.33
N GLU A 383 8.41 5.43 -26.05
CA GLU A 383 8.72 5.87 -24.68
C GLU A 383 7.50 5.80 -23.77
N LEU A 384 6.31 6.16 -24.27
CA LEU A 384 5.06 6.03 -23.52
C LEU A 384 4.75 4.56 -23.22
N LEU A 385 4.93 3.68 -24.21
CA LEU A 385 4.75 2.24 -24.03
C LEU A 385 5.72 1.70 -22.96
N GLN A 386 6.99 2.08 -23.03
CA GLN A 386 8.01 1.69 -22.06
C GLN A 386 7.65 2.19 -20.66
N LEU A 387 7.29 3.47 -20.53
CA LEU A 387 6.89 4.07 -19.25
C LEU A 387 5.70 3.33 -18.65
N ALA A 388 4.71 2.96 -19.47
CA ALA A 388 3.54 2.23 -19.01
C ALA A 388 3.92 0.84 -18.47
N HIS A 389 4.82 0.12 -19.12
CA HIS A 389 5.36 -1.15 -18.62
C HIS A 389 6.17 -0.97 -17.33
N GLU A 390 6.98 0.08 -17.22
CA GLU A 390 7.74 0.37 -16.00
C GLU A 390 6.83 0.69 -14.82
N LEU A 391 5.77 1.47 -15.04
CA LEU A 391 4.78 1.80 -14.02
C LEU A 391 4.00 0.56 -13.57
N GLU A 392 3.62 -0.30 -14.50
CA GLU A 392 3.00 -1.60 -14.20
C GLU A 392 3.91 -2.45 -13.33
N LEU A 393 5.18 -2.62 -13.73
CA LEU A 393 6.17 -3.38 -12.98
C LEU A 393 6.40 -2.83 -11.56
N ARG A 394 6.42 -1.50 -11.40
CA ARG A 394 6.54 -0.87 -10.07
C ARG A 394 5.33 -1.18 -9.21
N LYS A 395 4.11 -1.12 -9.77
CA LYS A 395 2.87 -1.45 -9.06
C LYS A 395 2.83 -2.92 -8.66
N GLU A 396 3.19 -3.83 -9.57
CA GLU A 396 3.26 -5.26 -9.27
C GLU A 396 4.28 -5.57 -8.17
N ARG A 397 5.48 -5.00 -8.22
CA ARG A 397 6.49 -5.17 -7.16
C ARG A 397 6.01 -4.63 -5.80
N HIS A 398 5.19 -3.58 -5.80
CA HIS A 398 4.61 -3.04 -4.58
C HIS A 398 3.51 -3.97 -4.03
N LEU A 399 2.59 -4.41 -4.90
CA LEU A 399 1.56 -5.38 -4.54
C LEU A 399 2.17 -6.68 -4.03
N GLN A 400 3.22 -7.20 -4.67
CA GLN A 400 3.92 -8.41 -4.23
C GLN A 400 4.54 -8.23 -2.84
N ARG A 401 5.11 -7.06 -2.53
CA ARG A 401 5.62 -6.76 -1.19
C ARG A 401 4.50 -6.73 -0.15
N GLN A 402 3.42 -5.99 -0.42
CA GLN A 402 2.27 -5.94 0.48
C GLN A 402 1.64 -7.32 0.72
N LEU A 403 1.54 -8.14 -0.34
CA LEU A 403 1.04 -9.51 -0.22
C LEU A 403 2.00 -10.37 0.62
N GLY A 404 3.31 -10.22 0.41
CA GLY A 404 4.35 -10.88 1.21
C GLY A 404 4.27 -10.52 2.69
N ASP A 405 4.10 -9.23 3.00
CA ASP A 405 3.95 -8.73 4.38
C ASP A 405 2.67 -9.29 5.03
N ALA A 406 1.55 -9.28 4.30
CA ALA A 406 0.29 -9.86 4.77
C ALA A 406 0.41 -11.37 5.03
N VAL A 407 1.08 -12.11 4.15
CA VAL A 407 1.38 -13.53 4.35
C VAL A 407 2.26 -13.73 5.58
N GLY A 408 3.27 -12.87 5.78
CA GLY A 408 4.11 -12.87 6.98
C GLY A 408 3.30 -12.65 8.26
N HIS A 409 2.43 -11.65 8.27
CA HIS A 409 1.54 -11.35 9.40
C HIS A 409 0.59 -12.52 9.71
N LEU A 410 -0.01 -13.12 8.68
CA LEU A 410 -0.89 -14.29 8.85
C LEU A 410 -0.14 -15.50 9.39
N ASN A 411 1.10 -15.75 8.91
CA ASN A 411 1.94 -16.82 9.42
C ASN A 411 2.33 -16.59 10.88
N ASN A 412 2.66 -15.36 11.27
CA ASN A 412 2.95 -15.00 12.67
C ASN A 412 1.71 -15.14 13.56
N ALA A 413 0.55 -14.68 13.10
CA ALA A 413 -0.71 -14.86 13.83
C ALA A 413 -1.02 -16.36 14.01
N ARG A 414 -0.80 -17.17 12.97
CA ARG A 414 -0.96 -18.62 13.01
C ARG A 414 0.00 -19.29 14.00
N THR A 415 1.27 -18.89 14.05
CA THR A 415 2.23 -19.46 15.01
C THR A 415 1.87 -19.11 16.44
N ILE A 416 1.48 -17.85 16.72
CA ILE A 416 0.99 -17.41 18.03
C ILE A 416 -0.27 -18.20 18.43
N LEU A 417 -1.23 -18.35 17.52
CA LEU A 417 -2.45 -19.11 17.79
C LEU A 417 -2.15 -20.58 18.07
N ASN A 418 -1.25 -21.20 17.31
CA ASN A 418 -0.80 -22.57 17.54
C ASN A 418 -0.09 -22.71 18.90
N GLN A 419 0.74 -21.75 19.30
CA GLN A 419 1.38 -21.73 20.62
C GLN A 419 0.33 -21.65 21.74
N ARG A 420 -0.65 -20.74 21.63
CA ARG A 420 -1.77 -20.64 22.58
C ARG A 420 -2.56 -21.95 22.65
N LEU A 421 -2.92 -22.52 21.50
CA LEU A 421 -3.64 -23.79 21.41
C LEU A 421 -2.85 -24.94 22.05
N HIS A 422 -1.54 -24.97 21.86
CA HIS A 422 -0.65 -25.92 22.51
C HIS A 422 -0.64 -25.71 24.04
N THR A 423 -0.63 -24.47 24.52
CA THR A 423 -0.74 -24.17 25.96
C THR A 423 -2.07 -24.67 26.54
N PHE A 424 -3.17 -24.52 25.81
CA PHE A 424 -4.50 -25.01 26.23
C PHE A 424 -4.66 -26.53 26.11
N SER A 425 -3.93 -27.18 25.19
CA SER A 425 -4.00 -28.62 24.95
C SER A 425 -3.22 -29.45 25.99
N GLN A 426 -2.50 -28.81 26.93
CA GLN A 426 -1.88 -29.49 28.06
C GLN A 426 -2.88 -29.61 29.23
N PRO A 427 -3.40 -30.82 29.53
CA PRO A 427 -4.48 -31.02 30.51
C PRO A 427 -4.07 -30.85 31.98
N LYS A 428 -2.89 -30.29 32.29
CA LYS A 428 -2.33 -30.30 33.66
C LYS A 428 -2.08 -28.93 34.32
N SER A 429 -2.29 -27.81 33.64
CA SER A 429 -1.75 -26.52 34.12
C SER A 429 -2.68 -25.32 34.05
N PHE A 430 -3.94 -25.43 34.51
CA PHE A 430 -4.75 -24.21 34.72
C PHE A 430 -5.45 -24.08 36.07
N TYR A 431 -5.51 -25.14 36.90
CA TYR A 431 -6.15 -25.06 38.22
C TYR A 431 -5.18 -25.14 39.42
N VAL A 432 -3.87 -25.23 39.21
CA VAL A 432 -2.90 -25.61 40.26
C VAL A 432 -1.65 -24.69 40.34
N LEU A 433 -1.52 -23.69 39.48
CA LEU A 433 -0.22 -23.03 39.22
C LEU A 433 0.24 -21.94 40.22
N CYS A 434 -0.59 -21.47 41.15
CA CYS A 434 -0.12 -20.51 42.17
C CYS A 434 0.28 -21.15 43.51
N PHE A 435 -0.27 -22.30 43.88
CA PHE A 435 0.06 -22.95 45.16
C PHE A 435 1.09 -24.08 45.03
N SER A 436 1.14 -24.78 43.90
CA SER A 436 1.94 -26.00 43.80
C SER A 436 3.35 -25.80 43.25
N SER A 437 3.64 -24.72 42.53
CA SER A 437 5.01 -24.42 42.05
C SER A 437 5.96 -24.07 43.20
N ARG A 438 5.46 -23.44 44.28
CA ARG A 438 6.23 -23.18 45.50
C ARG A 438 6.40 -24.41 46.37
N LEU A 439 5.35 -25.22 46.55
CA LEU A 439 5.45 -26.50 47.28
C LEU A 439 6.40 -27.47 46.57
N TYR A 440 6.43 -27.48 45.24
CA TYR A 440 7.36 -28.31 44.47
C TYR A 440 8.81 -27.84 44.63
N ARG A 441 9.08 -26.53 44.63
CA ARG A 441 10.43 -25.98 44.93
C ARG A 441 10.89 -26.27 46.36
N VAL A 442 9.98 -26.22 47.34
CA VAL A 442 10.28 -26.55 48.75
C VAL A 442 10.53 -28.04 48.95
N LEU A 443 9.88 -28.89 48.15
CA LEU A 443 10.10 -30.35 48.17
C LEU A 443 11.35 -30.77 47.38
N GLU A 444 11.76 -30.03 46.36
CA GLU A 444 13.04 -30.22 45.66
C GLU A 444 14.24 -29.65 46.43
N SER A 445 14.05 -28.62 47.28
CA SER A 445 15.11 -28.00 48.09
C SER A 445 15.43 -28.76 49.39
N VAL A 446 15.35 -30.10 49.40
CA VAL A 446 15.79 -30.93 50.55
C VAL A 446 17.32 -31.06 50.62
N GLY A 447 18.06 -30.51 49.66
CA GLY A 447 19.52 -30.45 49.70
C GLY A 447 20.06 -29.08 49.33
N GLY A 448 20.50 -28.31 50.33
CA GLY A 448 21.39 -27.16 50.13
C GLY A 448 20.86 -25.85 50.70
N LEU A 449 21.67 -25.24 51.55
CA LEU A 449 21.46 -23.96 52.24
C LEU A 449 21.05 -22.84 51.29
N GLU A 450 19.79 -22.39 51.37
CA GLU A 450 19.37 -21.03 51.74
C GLU A 450 17.88 -21.11 52.12
N GLN A 451 17.53 -20.80 53.37
CA GLN A 451 16.13 -20.75 53.80
C GLN A 451 15.50 -19.47 53.23
N GLU A 452 15.05 -19.51 51.97
CA GLU A 452 14.02 -18.58 51.53
C GLU A 452 12.76 -18.88 52.36
N GLN A 453 12.38 -17.95 53.24
CA GLN A 453 11.24 -18.13 54.11
C GLN A 453 9.97 -18.38 53.25
N PRO A 454 9.14 -19.37 53.61
CA PRO A 454 8.01 -19.81 52.79
C PRO A 454 6.88 -18.79 52.61
N TYR A 455 6.99 -17.63 53.27
CA TYR A 455 6.04 -16.52 53.20
C TYR A 455 6.79 -15.25 52.80
N GLN A 456 6.25 -14.50 51.83
CA GLN A 456 6.68 -13.12 51.61
C GLN A 456 6.34 -12.33 52.89
N THR A 457 7.37 -11.80 53.55
CA THR A 457 7.17 -10.83 54.61
C THR A 457 6.46 -9.60 54.01
N TYR A 458 5.62 -8.92 54.79
CA TYR A 458 4.95 -7.68 54.36
C TYR A 458 5.95 -6.67 53.78
N GLU A 459 7.16 -6.66 54.33
CA GLU A 459 8.28 -5.84 53.88
C GLU A 459 8.79 -6.23 52.47
N GLY A 460 8.94 -7.53 52.18
CA GLY A 460 9.33 -7.98 50.84
C GLY A 460 8.26 -7.71 49.77
N LEU A 461 6.99 -7.75 50.15
CA LEU A 461 5.89 -7.39 49.26
C LEU A 461 5.82 -5.88 49.02
N MET A 462 6.11 -5.06 50.04
CA MET A 462 6.26 -3.63 49.88
C MET A 462 7.46 -3.27 49.00
N GLN A 463 8.62 -3.93 49.17
CA GLN A 463 9.80 -3.69 48.33
C GLN A 463 9.56 -4.08 46.88
N ALA A 464 8.85 -5.18 46.62
CA ALA A 464 8.43 -5.57 45.27
C ALA A 464 7.41 -4.59 44.66
N ALA A 465 6.49 -4.06 45.46
CA ALA A 465 5.56 -3.04 45.00
C ALA A 465 6.28 -1.72 44.68
N GLN A 466 7.24 -1.32 45.50
CA GLN A 466 8.08 -0.13 45.28
C GLN A 466 8.95 -0.28 44.04
N SER A 467 9.60 -1.43 43.83
CA SER A 467 10.42 -1.67 42.63
C SER A 467 9.58 -1.67 41.35
N LEU A 468 8.36 -2.19 41.39
CA LEU A 468 7.43 -2.17 40.27
C LEU A 468 6.92 -0.74 40.01
N GLN A 469 6.71 0.05 41.05
CA GLN A 469 6.34 1.46 40.95
C GLN A 469 7.48 2.31 40.36
N ASP A 470 8.73 2.05 40.74
CA ASP A 470 9.90 2.70 40.16
C ASP A 470 10.13 2.30 38.70
N LEU A 471 9.90 1.02 38.35
CA LEU A 471 9.97 0.56 36.97
C LEU A 471 8.87 1.19 36.11
N LEU A 472 7.65 1.30 36.63
CA LEU A 472 6.56 2.02 35.95
C LEU A 472 6.90 3.50 35.74
N ARG A 473 7.49 4.15 36.74
CA ARG A 473 7.92 5.55 36.60
C ARG A 473 9.01 5.71 35.55
N SER A 474 10.02 4.85 35.56
CA SER A 474 11.11 4.86 34.56
C SER A 474 10.60 4.61 33.14
N THR A 475 9.66 3.67 32.96
CA THR A 475 9.08 3.40 31.63
C THR A 475 8.20 4.54 31.13
N LEU A 476 7.46 5.22 32.01
CA LEU A 476 6.71 6.43 31.65
C LEU A 476 7.64 7.60 31.27
N GLU A 477 8.75 7.80 31.99
CA GLU A 477 9.75 8.81 31.66
C GLU A 477 10.42 8.53 30.30
N ALA A 478 10.76 7.27 30.02
CA ALA A 478 11.31 6.86 28.73
C ALA A 478 10.31 7.05 27.58
N LEU A 479 9.02 6.75 27.80
CA LEU A 479 7.96 6.97 26.82
C LEU A 479 7.75 8.47 26.55
N ALA A 480 7.80 9.30 27.59
CA ALA A 480 7.71 10.75 27.45
C ALA A 480 8.89 11.32 26.65
N ALA A 481 10.11 10.85 26.91
CA ALA A 481 11.30 11.24 26.14
C ALA A 481 11.19 10.84 24.66
N ALA A 482 10.75 9.61 24.38
CA ALA A 482 10.54 9.15 23.00
C ALA A 482 9.47 9.99 22.27
N SER A 483 8.38 10.35 22.94
CA SER A 483 7.34 11.21 22.36
C SER A 483 7.83 12.63 22.04
N GLN A 484 8.74 13.18 22.84
CA GLN A 484 9.34 14.49 22.58
C GLN A 484 10.33 14.45 21.40
N GLU A 485 11.09 13.36 21.27
CA GLU A 485 12.00 13.16 20.13
C GLU A 485 11.24 12.96 18.82
N GLU A 486 10.12 12.23 18.86
CA GLU A 486 9.21 12.07 17.71
C GLU A 486 8.56 13.42 17.32
N ALA A 487 8.10 14.21 18.29
CA ALA A 487 7.55 15.53 18.01
C ALA A 487 8.60 16.49 17.41
N PHE A 488 9.84 16.46 17.91
CA PHE A 488 10.93 17.27 17.38
C PHE A 488 11.30 16.87 15.95
N SER A 489 11.44 15.56 15.68
CA SER A 489 11.77 15.06 14.35
C SER A 489 10.66 15.34 13.33
N SER A 490 9.39 15.22 13.73
CA SER A 490 8.24 15.63 12.92
C SER A 490 8.27 17.12 12.60
N ALA A 491 8.53 17.99 13.58
CA ALA A 491 8.63 19.43 13.36
C ALA A 491 9.79 19.82 12.43
N CYS A 492 10.95 19.15 12.54
CA CYS A 492 12.07 19.33 11.62
C CYS A 492 11.70 18.93 10.19
N LEU A 493 11.07 17.77 9.99
CA LEU A 493 10.64 17.30 8.68
C LEU A 493 9.58 18.20 8.05
N GLU A 494 8.62 18.69 8.84
CA GLU A 494 7.64 19.68 8.39
C GLU A 494 8.30 20.99 7.96
N GLY A 495 9.31 21.43 8.72
CA GLY A 495 10.17 22.57 8.37
C GLY A 495 10.85 22.38 7.01
N GLU A 496 11.55 21.27 6.82
CA GLU A 496 12.19 20.93 5.53
C GLU A 496 11.18 20.83 4.38
N CYS A 497 10.02 20.21 4.62
CA CYS A 497 8.94 20.13 3.64
C CYS A 497 8.35 21.51 3.29
N SER A 498 8.33 22.45 4.25
CA SER A 498 7.89 23.83 4.00
C SER A 498 8.92 24.59 3.15
N VAL A 499 10.21 24.38 3.38
CA VAL A 499 11.31 24.96 2.59
C VAL A 499 11.28 24.43 1.14
N LEU A 500 11.08 23.12 0.96
CA LEU A 500 10.91 22.49 -0.36
C LEU A 500 9.66 23.01 -1.10
N ARG A 501 8.54 23.20 -0.40
CA ARG A 501 7.35 23.82 -0.98
C ARG A 501 7.60 25.29 -1.37
N GLY A 502 8.30 26.05 -0.54
CA GLY A 502 8.71 27.41 -0.86
C GLY A 502 9.59 27.47 -2.12
N ALA A 503 10.59 26.58 -2.23
CA ALA A 503 11.47 26.51 -3.38
C ALA A 503 10.75 26.12 -4.69
N THR A 504 9.80 25.17 -4.62
CA THR A 504 9.02 24.75 -5.79
C THR A 504 8.00 25.79 -6.22
N HIS A 505 7.37 26.51 -5.28
CA HIS A 505 6.43 27.60 -5.61
C HIS A 505 7.14 28.84 -6.17
N CYS A 506 8.36 29.17 -5.72
CA CYS A 506 9.14 30.26 -6.31
C CYS A 506 9.66 29.93 -7.72
N GLY A 507 9.91 28.66 -8.04
CA GLY A 507 10.39 28.24 -9.36
C GLY A 507 9.31 28.09 -10.45
N LEU A 508 8.03 27.92 -10.05
CA LEU A 508 6.94 27.59 -10.98
C LEU A 508 5.99 28.76 -11.32
N GLN A 509 6.15 29.94 -10.72
CA GLN A 509 5.29 31.11 -11.01
C GLN A 509 5.78 32.06 -12.12
N GLN A 510 6.86 31.76 -12.85
CA GLN A 510 7.20 32.48 -14.08
C GLN A 510 7.71 31.49 -15.13
N PRO A 511 6.82 30.85 -15.93
CA PRO A 511 6.59 31.39 -17.27
C PRO A 511 5.25 30.99 -17.92
N VAL A 512 4.11 31.03 -17.22
CA VAL A 512 2.81 30.82 -17.89
C VAL A 512 1.79 31.81 -17.34
N LEU A 513 1.20 32.59 -18.25
CA LEU A 513 0.17 33.63 -18.07
C LEU A 513 0.71 35.07 -17.95
N ALA A 514 0.96 35.68 -19.10
CA ALA A 514 0.44 37.03 -19.36
C ALA A 514 -0.81 36.87 -20.25
N PRO A 515 -1.88 37.66 -20.08
CA PRO A 515 -1.83 39.06 -20.52
C PRO A 515 -2.54 40.10 -19.62
N GLN A 516 -2.04 41.34 -19.73
CA GLN A 516 -2.72 42.65 -19.57
C GLN A 516 -3.08 43.19 -18.17
N ILE A 517 -2.37 44.27 -17.82
CA ILE A 517 -2.82 45.53 -17.21
C ILE A 517 -3.76 45.43 -15.99
N CYS A 518 -3.19 45.61 -14.81
CA CYS A 518 -3.81 46.47 -13.80
C CYS A 518 -2.71 47.21 -13.02
N ALA A 519 -2.60 48.51 -13.28
CA ALA A 519 -1.95 49.42 -12.36
C ALA A 519 -2.89 49.60 -11.17
N THR A 520 -2.47 49.20 -9.97
CA THR A 520 -2.44 50.04 -8.75
C THR A 520 -2.16 49.20 -7.51
N LEU A 521 -1.28 49.76 -6.67
CA LEU A 521 -1.03 49.47 -5.25
C LEU A 521 -0.21 48.22 -4.90
N GLY A 522 1.04 48.47 -4.46
CA GLY A 522 1.88 47.49 -3.79
C GLY A 522 3.35 47.70 -4.05
N GLN A 523 3.90 48.78 -3.50
CA GLN A 523 5.33 49.06 -3.46
C GLN A 523 6.05 47.96 -2.65
N GLU A 524 7.29 47.66 -3.05
CA GLU A 524 8.26 46.74 -2.43
C GLU A 524 8.10 45.26 -2.80
N LEU A 525 8.79 44.85 -3.88
CA LEU A 525 9.51 43.57 -4.03
C LEU A 525 9.93 43.37 -5.51
N CYS A 526 10.74 44.29 -6.02
CA CYS A 526 11.56 44.04 -7.20
C CYS A 526 12.98 44.45 -6.81
N PRO A 527 13.95 43.52 -6.65
CA PRO A 527 15.33 43.93 -6.53
C PRO A 527 15.69 44.72 -7.79
N SER A 528 16.36 45.86 -7.60
CA SER A 528 16.73 46.79 -8.67
C SER A 528 17.32 46.02 -9.84
N SER A 529 16.99 46.38 -11.08
CA SER A 529 17.51 45.68 -12.28
C SER A 529 19.05 45.64 -12.32
N GLN A 530 19.72 46.45 -11.51
CA GLN A 530 21.17 46.42 -11.28
C GLN A 530 21.64 45.26 -10.38
N GLU A 531 20.89 44.88 -9.34
CA GLU A 531 21.22 43.74 -8.47
C GLU A 531 21.06 42.42 -9.20
N LEU A 532 20.02 42.31 -10.04
CA LEU A 532 19.76 41.14 -10.86
C LEU A 532 20.83 40.99 -11.96
N ARG A 533 21.29 42.11 -12.54
CA ARG A 533 22.43 42.14 -13.46
C ARG A 533 23.73 41.72 -12.77
N GLY A 534 23.96 42.17 -11.53
CA GLY A 534 25.11 41.77 -10.73
C GLY A 534 25.10 40.27 -10.39
N GLY A 535 23.94 39.73 -10.03
CA GLY A 535 23.75 38.29 -9.77
C GLY A 535 23.97 37.44 -11.02
N LEU A 536 23.46 37.87 -12.17
CA LEU A 536 23.68 37.18 -13.46
C LEU A 536 25.15 37.22 -13.90
N GLN A 537 25.83 38.36 -13.74
CA GLN A 537 27.27 38.47 -14.01
C GLN A 537 28.10 37.60 -13.06
N GLY A 538 27.68 37.47 -11.79
CA GLY A 538 28.32 36.57 -10.83
C GLY A 538 28.15 35.09 -11.21
N LEU A 539 26.96 34.69 -11.67
CA LEU A 539 26.69 33.35 -12.17
C LEU A 539 27.46 33.05 -13.46
N GLU A 540 27.56 34.02 -14.37
CA GLU A 540 28.34 33.91 -15.60
C GLU A 540 29.83 33.71 -15.30
N ALA A 541 30.38 34.47 -14.33
CA ALA A 541 31.75 34.29 -13.87
C ALA A 541 31.99 32.92 -13.19
N GLN A 542 31.01 32.42 -12.43
CA GLN A 542 31.08 31.08 -11.83
C GLN A 542 31.02 29.97 -12.89
N LEU A 543 30.18 30.13 -13.91
CA LEU A 543 30.09 29.21 -15.05
C LEU A 543 31.40 29.18 -15.83
N ASP A 544 32.01 30.33 -16.06
CA ASP A 544 33.32 30.44 -16.72
C ASP A 544 34.44 29.80 -15.90
N CYS A 545 34.41 29.95 -14.57
CA CYS A 545 35.36 29.29 -13.67
C CYS A 545 35.20 27.77 -13.72
N PHE A 546 33.95 27.27 -13.67
CA PHE A 546 33.67 25.85 -13.80
C PHE A 546 34.10 25.28 -15.15
N ASN A 547 33.83 26.01 -16.24
CA ASN A 547 34.27 25.62 -17.58
C ASN A 547 35.79 25.56 -17.70
N LYS A 548 36.52 26.48 -17.05
CA LYS A 548 37.99 26.41 -16.97
C LYS A 548 38.46 25.18 -16.20
N MET A 549 37.88 24.92 -15.02
CA MET A 549 38.21 23.75 -14.20
C MET A 549 37.94 22.43 -14.95
N MET A 550 36.81 22.33 -15.64
CA MET A 550 36.47 21.17 -16.48
C MET A 550 37.48 20.98 -17.62
N LYS A 551 37.92 22.07 -18.26
CA LYS A 551 38.96 22.01 -19.30
C LYS A 551 40.30 21.54 -18.73
N GLU A 552 40.70 22.02 -17.55
CA GLU A 552 41.91 21.59 -16.86
C GLU A 552 41.86 20.09 -16.50
N ILE A 553 40.75 19.62 -15.92
CA ILE A 553 40.54 18.20 -15.60
C ILE A 553 40.59 17.34 -16.87
N LEU A 554 39.96 17.79 -17.97
CA LEU A 554 40.01 17.06 -19.24
C LEU A 554 41.43 17.02 -19.82
N MET A 555 42.19 18.11 -19.70
CA MET A 555 43.60 18.14 -20.13
C MET A 555 44.46 17.20 -19.29
N ASP A 556 44.26 17.16 -17.97
CA ASP A 556 44.95 16.24 -17.07
C ASP A 556 44.61 14.77 -17.37
N ILE A 557 43.33 14.46 -17.61
CA ILE A 557 42.91 13.10 -17.97
C ILE A 557 43.51 12.70 -19.32
N ARG A 558 43.52 13.59 -20.32
CA ARG A 558 44.16 13.34 -21.62
C ARG A 558 45.67 13.15 -21.47
N GLY A 559 46.33 13.94 -20.62
CA GLY A 559 47.74 13.81 -20.29
C GLY A 559 48.07 12.47 -19.64
N LYS A 560 47.32 12.09 -18.60
CA LYS A 560 47.45 10.78 -17.92
C LYS A 560 47.17 9.62 -18.86
N ARG A 561 46.17 9.75 -19.74
CA ARG A 561 45.88 8.75 -20.77
C ARG A 561 47.05 8.60 -21.75
N ALA A 562 47.62 9.70 -22.23
CA ALA A 562 48.78 9.66 -23.12
C ALA A 562 50.03 9.08 -22.43
N GLN A 563 50.22 9.35 -21.13
CA GLN A 563 51.29 8.74 -20.33
C GLN A 563 51.11 7.23 -20.19
N LEU A 564 49.90 6.79 -19.83
CA LEU A 564 49.54 5.37 -19.82
C LEU A 564 49.72 4.75 -21.21
N GLU A 565 49.46 5.48 -22.29
CA GLU A 565 49.64 4.93 -23.63
C GLU A 565 51.11 4.70 -24.01
N ARG A 566 52.02 5.50 -23.45
CA ARG A 566 53.46 5.43 -23.73
C ARG A 566 54.22 4.45 -22.84
N SER A 567 53.76 4.19 -21.62
CA SER A 567 54.45 3.28 -20.70
C SER A 567 53.62 2.03 -20.39
N PRO A 568 54.09 0.83 -20.80
CA PRO A 568 53.39 -0.42 -20.51
C PRO A 568 53.39 -0.74 -19.01
N THR A 569 54.40 -0.28 -18.25
CA THR A 569 54.50 -0.47 -16.81
C THR A 569 53.41 0.28 -16.03
N LEU A 570 53.12 1.54 -16.36
CA LEU A 570 52.05 2.31 -15.69
C LEU A 570 50.65 1.75 -16.02
N ARG A 571 50.47 1.15 -17.21
CA ARG A 571 49.22 0.43 -17.52
C ARG A 571 49.03 -0.77 -16.60
N CYS A 572 50.07 -1.60 -16.45
CA CYS A 572 50.02 -2.73 -15.53
C CYS A 572 49.74 -2.27 -14.09
N GLU A 573 50.42 -1.23 -13.59
CA GLU A 573 50.17 -0.67 -12.25
C GLU A 573 48.74 -0.17 -12.06
N ARG A 574 48.18 0.52 -13.06
CA ARG A 574 46.77 0.94 -13.04
C ARG A 574 45.83 -0.26 -12.99
N GLU A 575 46.10 -1.29 -13.78
CA GLU A 575 45.28 -2.52 -13.80
C GLU A 575 45.36 -3.25 -12.45
N PHE A 576 46.53 -3.31 -11.81
CA PHE A 576 46.66 -3.80 -10.43
C PHE A 576 45.81 -2.99 -9.46
N TYR A 577 45.88 -1.66 -9.52
CA TYR A 577 45.09 -0.78 -8.64
C TYR A 577 43.58 -0.96 -8.85
N VAL A 578 43.13 -1.10 -10.10
CA VAL A 578 41.72 -1.29 -10.44
C VAL A 578 41.23 -2.67 -9.97
N TYR A 579 41.96 -3.75 -10.26
CA TYR A 579 41.58 -5.10 -9.86
C TYR A 579 41.69 -5.31 -8.34
N PHE A 580 42.58 -4.59 -7.65
CA PHE A 580 42.65 -4.61 -6.19
C PHE A 580 41.33 -4.18 -5.54
N HIS A 581 40.62 -3.22 -6.14
CA HIS A 581 39.34 -2.73 -5.62
C HIS A 581 38.11 -3.41 -6.22
N LEU A 582 38.21 -3.97 -7.44
CA LEU A 582 37.05 -4.47 -8.19
C LEU A 582 37.02 -6.00 -8.34
N ASP A 583 38.16 -6.70 -8.45
CA ASP A 583 38.20 -8.15 -8.66
C ASP A 583 39.51 -8.81 -8.22
N VAL A 584 39.48 -9.40 -7.03
CA VAL A 584 40.61 -10.10 -6.39
C VAL A 584 41.05 -11.34 -7.19
N LYS A 585 40.17 -11.96 -7.98
CA LYS A 585 40.52 -13.17 -8.75
C LYS A 585 41.35 -12.83 -9.99
N LEU A 586 41.02 -11.74 -10.67
CA LEU A 586 41.79 -11.23 -11.81
C LEU A 586 43.14 -10.67 -11.36
N LEU A 587 43.18 -10.01 -10.19
CA LEU A 587 44.41 -9.55 -9.57
C LEU A 587 45.39 -10.72 -9.34
N ARG A 588 44.90 -11.82 -8.74
CA ARG A 588 45.72 -12.99 -8.44
C ARG A 588 46.35 -13.59 -9.70
N LYS A 589 45.57 -13.73 -10.78
CA LYS A 589 46.07 -14.23 -12.07
C LYS A 589 47.15 -13.34 -12.67
N MET A 590 46.97 -12.02 -12.64
CA MET A 590 48.00 -11.09 -13.15
C MET A 590 49.30 -11.14 -12.33
N VAL A 591 49.22 -11.30 -11.00
CA VAL A 591 50.41 -11.47 -10.15
C VAL A 591 51.13 -12.78 -10.47
N GLU A 592 50.39 -13.90 -10.57
CA GLU A 592 50.93 -15.21 -10.94
C GLU A 592 51.62 -15.18 -12.32
N ASP A 593 51.03 -14.51 -13.31
CA ASP A 593 51.61 -14.33 -14.65
C ASP A 593 52.89 -13.48 -14.64
N LEU A 594 52.97 -12.45 -13.78
CA LEU A 594 54.18 -11.65 -13.61
C LEU A 594 55.28 -12.41 -12.87
N GLU A 595 54.94 -13.14 -11.81
CA GLU A 595 55.90 -13.99 -11.08
C GLU A 595 56.50 -15.07 -11.99
N ALA A 596 55.67 -15.68 -12.85
CA ALA A 596 56.14 -16.63 -13.86
C ALA A 596 57.09 -15.97 -14.89
N ARG A 597 56.83 -14.73 -15.31
CA ARG A 597 57.70 -13.97 -16.23
C ARG A 597 59.03 -13.57 -15.59
N VAL A 598 59.02 -13.14 -14.33
CA VAL A 598 60.24 -12.80 -13.58
C VAL A 598 61.08 -14.04 -13.32
N GLY A 599 60.46 -15.16 -12.90
CA GLY A 599 61.15 -16.44 -12.73
C GLY A 599 61.78 -16.98 -14.03
N SER A 600 61.19 -16.67 -15.19
CA SER A 600 61.77 -17.03 -16.50
C SER A 600 62.96 -16.16 -16.91
N LEU A 601 63.03 -14.91 -16.44
CA LEU A 601 64.13 -13.97 -16.70
C LEU A 601 65.34 -14.24 -15.78
N GLU A 602 65.11 -14.69 -14.55
CA GLU A 602 66.17 -15.13 -13.62
C GLU A 602 66.78 -16.49 -13.99
N SER A 603 66.12 -17.27 -14.87
CA SER A 603 66.57 -18.59 -15.33
C SER A 603 67.38 -18.60 -16.64
N ARG A 604 67.75 -17.43 -17.18
CA ARG A 604 68.67 -17.34 -18.33
C ARG A 604 70.04 -16.79 -17.89
N PRO A 605 71.15 -17.53 -18.09
CA PRO A 605 72.51 -17.10 -17.73
C PRO A 605 73.02 -15.94 -18.57
#